data_AF-A0A0P1B2D2-F1
#
_entry.id   AF-A0A0P1B2D2-F1
#
_cell.length_a   1.000
_cell.length_b   1.000
_cell.length_c   1.000
_cell.angle_alpha   90.00
_cell.angle_beta   90.00
_cell.angle_gamma   90.00
#
_symmetry.space_group_name_H-M   'P 1'
#
loop_
_entity.id
_entity.type
_entity.pdbx_description
1 polymer ?
#
loop_
_entity_poly.entity_id
_entity_poly.type
_entity_poly.pdbx_seq_one_letter_code
_entity_poly.pdbx_strand_id
1 'polypeptide(L)'
;MSTRQAEKLLVAAAKNGIAIPCTSDATTFLLTHPRGAYTAARTVSQTRIFDYEAHIRRLVESTIAMQTGKQLTISALEKELRPKTKATLVAAMTAFNDMYKVQNNQEYKINVLVCSSERKFVNGEVMGDTDVFCHVSLLPPLRSDMVKLEVAGLPRLNAAAKDSVWVRERKAIYDRMAPDMEDVILMDPATAHLLEGSQTNFYAIQNGTVFTAEEGILKGTMMSVNGKVASFQAHQDWYWEQSR
;
A
#
# COMPACT_ATOMS: atom_id res chain seq x y z
N MET A 1 22.81 -25.35 -8.45
CA MET A 1 22.77 -23.91 -8.11
C MET A 1 22.50 -23.14 -9.38
N SER A 2 21.24 -22.74 -9.61
CA SER A 2 20.88 -21.87 -10.74
C SER A 2 21.13 -20.43 -10.31
N THR A 3 22.15 -19.79 -10.87
CA THR A 3 22.35 -18.35 -10.80
C THR A 3 21.11 -17.68 -11.39
N ARG A 4 20.18 -17.21 -10.52
CA ARG A 4 19.14 -16.26 -10.95
C ARG A 4 19.87 -15.02 -11.43
N GLN A 5 20.00 -14.88 -12.74
CA GLN A 5 20.39 -13.65 -13.38
C GLN A 5 19.43 -12.57 -12.85
N ALA A 6 19.96 -11.49 -12.26
CA ALA A 6 19.13 -10.43 -11.72
C ALA A 6 18.26 -9.88 -12.85
N GLU A 7 16.97 -10.24 -12.86
CA GLU A 7 16.03 -9.72 -13.85
C GLU A 7 16.03 -8.21 -13.74
N LYS A 8 16.22 -7.54 -14.88
CA LYS A 8 16.23 -6.08 -14.95
C LYS A 8 14.86 -5.57 -14.48
N LEU A 9 14.85 -4.82 -13.38
CA LEU A 9 13.64 -4.18 -12.87
C LEU A 9 13.08 -3.20 -13.93
N LEU A 10 11.91 -3.51 -14.47
CA LEU A 10 11.17 -2.61 -15.34
C LEU A 10 10.39 -1.65 -14.45
N VAL A 11 10.91 -0.43 -14.32
CA VAL A 11 10.34 0.61 -13.46
C VAL A 11 10.42 2.00 -14.11
N ALA A 12 9.49 2.88 -13.72
CA ALA A 12 9.52 4.31 -14.00
C ALA A 12 8.99 5.07 -12.78
N ALA A 13 9.30 6.36 -12.68
CA ALA A 13 8.74 7.21 -11.66
C ALA A 13 8.50 8.63 -12.15
N ALA A 14 7.67 9.37 -11.41
CA ALA A 14 7.48 10.80 -11.58
C ALA A 14 7.31 11.50 -10.22
N LYS A 15 7.61 12.81 -10.21
CA LYS A 15 7.37 13.74 -9.10
C LYS A 15 6.63 14.95 -9.64
N ASN A 16 5.50 15.32 -9.03
CA ASN A 16 4.73 16.53 -9.36
C ASN A 16 4.48 16.73 -10.86
N GLY A 17 4.08 15.66 -11.57
CA GLY A 17 3.82 15.69 -13.01
C GLY A 17 5.05 15.63 -13.92
N ILE A 18 6.25 15.39 -13.38
CA ILE A 18 7.49 15.33 -14.15
C ILE A 18 8.14 13.96 -13.95
N ALA A 19 8.46 13.26 -15.04
CA ALA A 19 9.18 11.99 -14.97
C ALA A 19 10.56 12.17 -14.33
N ILE A 20 10.96 11.22 -13.48
CA ILE A 20 12.26 11.22 -12.79
C ILE A 20 12.97 9.88 -13.00
N PRO A 21 14.32 9.84 -12.98
CA PRO A 21 15.06 8.59 -13.01
C PRO A 21 14.67 7.66 -11.85
N CYS A 22 14.51 6.37 -12.15
CA CYS A 22 14.22 5.35 -11.13
C CYS A 22 14.82 4.00 -11.54
N THR A 23 15.50 3.35 -10.61
CA THR A 23 16.04 1.98 -10.78
C THR A 23 15.65 1.07 -9.62
N SER A 24 14.77 1.55 -8.73
CA SER A 24 14.42 0.89 -7.47
C SER A 24 13.03 0.27 -7.55
N ASP A 25 12.81 -0.82 -6.80
CA ASP A 25 11.48 -1.36 -6.60
C ASP A 25 10.59 -0.40 -5.78
N ALA A 26 9.29 -0.69 -5.71
CA ALA A 26 8.32 0.14 -5.02
C ALA A 26 8.60 0.31 -3.52
N THR A 27 9.08 -0.73 -2.85
CA THR A 27 9.37 -0.68 -1.40
C THR A 27 10.55 0.26 -1.16
N THR A 28 11.64 0.05 -1.89
CA THR A 28 12.82 0.90 -1.82
C THR A 28 12.47 2.34 -2.18
N PHE A 29 11.68 2.55 -3.23
CA PHE A 29 11.19 3.87 -3.63
C PHE A 29 10.41 4.56 -2.51
N LEU A 30 9.48 3.88 -1.83
CA LEU A 30 8.74 4.47 -0.70
C LEU A 30 9.65 4.79 0.49
N LEU A 31 10.72 4.02 0.69
CA LEU A 31 11.65 4.19 1.81
C LEU A 31 12.68 5.30 1.60
N THR A 32 13.03 5.61 0.35
CA THR A 32 14.02 6.67 0.02
C THR A 32 13.42 8.08 0.03
N HIS A 33 12.09 8.21 0.00
CA HIS A 33 11.40 9.49 0.01
C HIS A 33 10.91 9.85 1.43
N PRO A 34 10.63 11.14 1.69
CA PRO A 34 10.11 11.57 2.99
C PRO A 34 8.86 10.80 3.41
N ARG A 35 8.65 10.69 4.73
CA ARG A 35 7.45 10.06 5.29
C ARG A 35 6.21 10.71 4.71
N GLY A 36 5.29 9.88 4.19
CA GLY A 36 4.07 10.34 3.57
C GLY A 36 2.97 9.28 3.56
N ALA A 37 1.77 9.74 3.21
CA ALA A 37 0.62 8.89 2.93
C ALA A 37 0.81 8.24 1.56
N TYR A 38 0.55 6.95 1.44
CA TYR A 38 0.70 6.25 0.15
C TYR A 38 -0.51 5.40 -0.20
N THR A 39 -0.63 5.09 -1.48
CA THR A 39 -1.62 4.15 -2.00
C THR A 39 -0.99 3.27 -3.07
N ALA A 40 -1.40 2.01 -3.14
CA ALA A 40 -0.97 1.06 -4.16
C ALA A 40 -2.19 0.69 -5.02
N ALA A 41 -2.07 0.86 -6.32
CA ALA A 41 -3.14 0.65 -7.29
C ALA A 41 -2.65 -0.24 -8.44
N ARG A 42 -3.60 -0.66 -9.29
CA ARG A 42 -3.31 -1.32 -10.55
C ARG A 42 -4.00 -0.61 -11.71
N THR A 43 -3.47 -0.78 -12.90
CA THR A 43 -4.17 -0.36 -14.10
C THR A 43 -5.24 -1.38 -14.54
N VAL A 44 -6.12 -0.89 -15.41
CA VAL A 44 -7.03 -1.67 -16.27
C VAL A 44 -6.81 -1.19 -17.70
N SER A 45 -6.48 -2.11 -18.60
CA SER A 45 -6.11 -1.85 -19.98
C SER A 45 -4.98 -0.82 -20.10
N GLN A 46 -4.04 -0.78 -19.13
CA GLN A 46 -2.89 0.14 -19.05
C GLN A 46 -3.20 1.66 -19.02
N THR A 47 -4.47 2.04 -19.18
CA THR A 47 -4.89 3.43 -19.44
C THR A 47 -5.75 4.00 -18.32
N ARG A 48 -6.28 3.14 -17.44
CA ARG A 48 -7.17 3.52 -16.34
C ARG A 48 -6.64 2.96 -15.03
N ILE A 49 -6.91 3.65 -13.93
CA ILE A 49 -6.66 3.15 -12.58
C ILE A 49 -7.93 2.50 -12.06
N PHE A 50 -7.83 1.26 -11.58
CA PHE A 50 -8.95 0.59 -10.92
C PHE A 50 -9.33 1.37 -9.64
N ASP A 51 -10.61 1.73 -9.50
CA ASP A 51 -11.15 2.47 -8.36
C ASP A 51 -10.32 3.73 -7.96
N TYR A 52 -10.04 4.58 -8.95
CA TYR A 52 -9.26 5.81 -8.77
C TYR A 52 -9.76 6.70 -7.61
N GLU A 53 -11.08 6.80 -7.45
CA GLU A 53 -11.70 7.64 -6.42
C GLU A 53 -11.35 7.16 -5.00
N ALA A 54 -11.40 5.84 -4.76
CA ALA A 54 -11.01 5.31 -3.46
C ALA A 54 -9.51 5.44 -3.19
N HIS A 55 -8.66 5.42 -4.22
CA HIS A 55 -7.24 5.72 -4.08
C HIS A 55 -6.98 7.20 -3.72
N ILE A 56 -7.68 8.15 -4.33
CA ILE A 56 -7.60 9.57 -3.96
C ILE A 56 -8.09 9.80 -2.53
N ARG A 57 -9.24 9.23 -2.17
CA ARG A 57 -9.78 9.31 -0.82
C ARG A 57 -8.77 8.78 0.21
N ARG A 58 -8.15 7.62 -0.05
CA ARG A 58 -7.12 7.06 0.83
C ARG A 58 -5.94 8.01 1.03
N LEU A 59 -5.45 8.66 -0.03
CA LEU A 59 -4.35 9.62 0.08
C LEU A 59 -4.75 10.78 0.99
N VAL A 60 -5.93 11.36 0.77
CA VAL A 60 -6.48 12.47 1.57
C VAL A 60 -6.65 12.07 3.04
N GLU A 61 -7.36 10.97 3.31
CA GLU A 61 -7.63 10.47 4.66
C GLU A 61 -6.35 10.11 5.40
N SER A 62 -5.42 9.42 4.74
CA SER A 62 -4.13 9.06 5.34
C SER A 62 -3.29 10.30 5.64
N THR A 63 -3.25 11.28 4.74
CA THR A 63 -2.55 12.54 4.98
C THR A 63 -3.13 13.28 6.20
N ILE A 64 -4.46 13.32 6.34
CA ILE A 64 -5.12 13.92 7.52
C ILE A 64 -4.78 13.13 8.79
N ALA A 65 -4.93 11.81 8.76
CA ALA A 65 -4.68 10.93 9.90
C ALA A 65 -3.20 10.90 10.35
N MET A 66 -2.28 11.33 9.49
CA MET A 66 -0.85 11.47 9.81
C MET A 66 -0.49 12.84 10.41
N GLN A 67 -1.35 13.86 10.30
CA GLN A 67 -1.04 15.20 10.79
C GLN A 67 -1.39 15.36 12.27
N THR A 68 -0.42 15.86 13.04
CA THR A 68 -0.62 16.27 14.43
C THR A 68 -0.87 17.77 14.47
N GLY A 69 -2.11 18.19 14.76
CA GLY A 69 -2.41 19.57 15.16
C GLY A 69 -2.79 20.56 14.04
N LYS A 70 -2.88 20.16 12.77
CA LYS A 70 -3.47 20.99 11.71
C LYS A 70 -4.86 20.46 11.35
N GLN A 71 -5.87 21.32 11.44
CA GLN A 71 -7.22 20.98 11.00
C GLN A 71 -7.31 21.21 9.48
N LEU A 72 -6.91 20.21 8.70
CA LEU A 72 -7.17 20.21 7.26
C LEU A 72 -8.60 19.77 6.98
N THR A 73 -9.26 20.47 6.07
CA THR A 73 -10.55 20.01 5.54
C THR A 73 -10.29 19.01 4.42
N ILE A 74 -11.05 17.91 4.41
CA ILE A 74 -10.98 16.86 3.38
C ILE A 74 -11.10 17.48 1.98
N SER A 75 -12.05 18.40 1.80
CA SER A 75 -12.35 19.04 0.52
C SER A 75 -11.21 19.91 -0.01
N ALA A 76 -10.53 20.68 0.85
CA ALA A 76 -9.40 21.50 0.42
C ALA A 76 -8.20 20.63 0.02
N LEU A 77 -7.87 19.62 0.83
CA LEU A 77 -6.77 18.70 0.53
C LEU A 77 -7.03 17.87 -0.73
N GLU A 78 -8.27 17.40 -0.94
CA GLU A 78 -8.64 16.69 -2.16
C GLU A 78 -8.51 17.59 -3.40
N LYS A 79 -8.96 18.84 -3.31
CA LYS A 79 -8.85 19.83 -4.40
C LYS A 79 -7.40 20.11 -4.78
N GLU A 80 -6.47 20.05 -3.82
CA GLU A 80 -5.03 20.16 -4.07
C GLU A 80 -4.43 18.88 -4.64
N LEU A 81 -4.66 17.73 -3.98
CA LEU A 81 -3.98 16.48 -4.30
C LEU A 81 -4.47 15.85 -5.59
N ARG A 82 -5.75 15.96 -5.94
CA ARG A 82 -6.32 15.31 -7.13
C ARG A 82 -5.63 15.71 -8.44
N PRO A 83 -5.50 17.01 -8.79
CA PRO A 83 -4.80 17.39 -10.03
C PRO A 83 -3.31 17.04 -10.02
N LYS A 84 -2.62 17.24 -8.89
CA LYS A 84 -1.20 16.86 -8.74
C LYS A 84 -1.00 15.36 -8.94
N THR A 85 -1.83 14.54 -8.28
CA THR A 85 -1.80 13.07 -8.39
C THR A 85 -2.07 12.61 -9.81
N LYS A 86 -3.08 13.18 -10.48
CA LYS A 86 -3.38 12.88 -11.89
C LYS A 86 -2.19 13.19 -12.80
N ALA A 87 -1.59 14.38 -12.66
CA ALA A 87 -0.45 14.77 -13.47
C ALA A 87 0.75 13.83 -13.24
N THR A 88 1.07 13.50 -11.98
CA THR A 88 2.17 12.59 -11.64
C THR A 88 1.93 11.16 -12.13
N LEU A 89 0.70 10.66 -12.05
CA LEU A 89 0.33 9.35 -12.62
C LEU A 89 0.57 9.30 -14.13
N VAL A 90 0.06 10.30 -14.86
CA VAL A 90 0.23 10.40 -16.32
C VAL A 90 1.71 10.43 -16.68
N ALA A 91 2.49 11.29 -16.02
CA ALA A 91 3.93 11.40 -16.30
C ALA A 91 4.68 10.07 -16.08
N ALA A 92 4.40 9.35 -14.99
CA ALA A 92 5.06 8.09 -14.70
C ALA A 92 4.63 6.96 -15.65
N MET A 93 3.33 6.88 -15.98
CA MET A 93 2.79 5.87 -16.90
C MET A 93 3.28 6.09 -18.34
N THR A 94 3.31 7.35 -18.80
CA THR A 94 3.88 7.70 -20.11
C THR A 94 5.36 7.34 -20.18
N ALA A 95 6.15 7.73 -19.18
CA ALA A 95 7.57 7.38 -19.13
C ALA A 95 7.79 5.86 -19.14
N PHE A 96 6.98 5.10 -18.39
CA PHE A 96 7.04 3.64 -18.39
C PHE A 96 6.76 3.03 -19.77
N ASN A 97 5.71 3.51 -20.44
CA ASN A 97 5.32 3.03 -21.75
C ASN A 97 6.38 3.34 -22.82
N ASP A 98 6.94 4.55 -22.79
CA ASP A 98 7.97 5.00 -23.72
C ASP A 98 9.26 4.18 -23.59
N MET A 99 9.62 3.79 -22.36
CA MET A 99 10.83 3.01 -22.09
C MET A 99 10.73 1.54 -22.48
N TYR A 100 9.57 0.90 -22.29
CA TYR A 100 9.50 -0.57 -22.29
C TYR A 100 8.56 -1.20 -23.32
N LYS A 101 7.71 -0.42 -24.02
CA LYS A 101 6.76 -0.93 -25.05
C LYS A 101 6.02 -2.20 -24.60
N VAL A 102 5.31 -2.10 -23.49
CA VAL A 102 4.70 -3.22 -22.78
C VAL A 102 3.58 -3.86 -23.60
N GLN A 103 3.43 -5.19 -23.52
CA GLN A 103 2.35 -5.91 -24.21
C GLN A 103 0.97 -5.51 -23.65
N ASN A 104 -0.04 -5.33 -24.50
CA ASN A 104 -1.38 -4.85 -24.13
C ASN A 104 -2.12 -5.67 -23.05
N ASN A 105 -1.68 -6.90 -22.78
CA ASN A 105 -2.26 -7.79 -21.77
C ASN A 105 -1.58 -7.70 -20.39
N GLN A 106 -0.52 -6.90 -20.24
CA GLN A 106 0.18 -6.71 -18.98
C GLN A 106 -0.27 -5.40 -18.32
N GLU A 107 -0.78 -5.48 -17.10
CA GLU A 107 -1.14 -4.31 -16.30
C GLU A 107 0.06 -3.78 -15.50
N TYR A 108 -0.07 -2.57 -14.98
CA TYR A 108 0.93 -1.92 -14.14
C TYR A 108 0.53 -2.00 -12.67
N LYS A 109 1.53 -2.18 -11.81
CA LYS A 109 1.46 -1.88 -10.38
C LYS A 109 1.92 -0.44 -10.17
N ILE A 110 1.08 0.34 -9.51
CA ILE A 110 1.26 1.78 -9.29
C ILE A 110 1.38 2.03 -7.79
N ASN A 111 2.36 2.81 -7.35
CA ASN A 111 2.44 3.30 -5.97
C ASN A 111 2.53 4.82 -6.00
N VAL A 112 1.59 5.50 -5.34
CA VAL A 112 1.60 6.96 -5.20
C VAL A 112 1.89 7.31 -3.75
N LEU A 113 2.80 8.26 -3.53
CA LEU A 113 3.20 8.78 -2.21
C LEU A 113 2.98 10.30 -2.18
N VAL A 114 2.34 10.77 -1.12
CA VAL A 114 2.13 12.19 -0.81
C VAL A 114 2.89 12.52 0.46
N CYS A 115 3.88 13.40 0.38
CA CYS A 115 4.67 13.84 1.52
C CYS A 115 4.85 15.37 1.51
N SER A 116 5.28 15.93 2.64
CA SER A 116 5.66 17.34 2.71
C SER A 116 6.81 17.62 1.73
N SER A 117 6.76 18.73 1.00
CA SER A 117 7.86 19.18 0.14
C SER A 117 9.05 19.59 0.98
N GLU A 118 10.25 19.45 0.40
CA GLU A 118 11.50 19.87 1.02
C GLU A 118 11.71 21.40 1.01
N ARG A 119 10.80 22.15 0.36
CA ARG A 119 10.86 23.61 0.28
C ARG A 119 10.58 24.26 1.64
N LYS A 120 11.47 25.16 2.05
CA LYS A 120 11.27 26.00 3.24
C LYS A 120 10.06 26.90 3.02
N PHE A 121 9.13 26.89 3.98
CA PHE A 121 7.94 27.72 3.99
C PHE A 121 8.27 29.20 3.70
N VAL A 122 7.60 29.79 2.72
CA VAL A 122 7.44 31.24 2.64
C VAL A 122 6.19 31.56 3.46
N ASN A 123 6.32 32.48 4.42
CA ASN A 123 5.25 32.80 5.37
C ASN A 123 3.92 33.14 4.65
N GLY A 124 2.84 32.47 5.03
CA GLY A 124 1.46 32.82 4.64
C GLY A 124 0.71 31.82 3.75
N GLU A 125 1.37 30.76 3.26
CA GLU A 125 0.68 29.75 2.45
C GLU A 125 -0.09 28.74 3.32
N VAL A 126 -1.40 28.68 3.07
CA VAL A 126 -2.32 27.71 3.66
C VAL A 126 -2.02 26.36 3.04
N MET A 127 -1.36 25.49 3.82
CA MET A 127 -0.78 24.19 3.45
C MET A 127 0.65 24.31 2.92
N GLY A 128 1.59 23.64 3.58
CA GLY A 128 2.95 23.53 3.07
C GLY A 128 2.93 22.77 1.76
N ASP A 129 3.75 23.21 0.80
CA ASP A 129 3.86 22.58 -0.52
C ASP A 129 3.95 21.05 -0.34
N THR A 130 3.01 20.30 -0.94
CA THR A 130 3.02 18.83 -0.92
C THR A 130 3.64 18.30 -2.20
N ASP A 131 4.56 17.35 -2.05
CA ASP A 131 5.12 16.59 -3.15
C ASP A 131 4.32 15.30 -3.37
N VAL A 132 4.01 15.00 -4.63
CA VAL A 132 3.37 13.76 -5.05
C VAL A 132 4.34 12.99 -5.93
N PHE A 133 4.71 11.80 -5.47
CA PHE A 133 5.54 10.85 -6.19
C PHE A 133 4.69 9.69 -6.72
N CYS A 134 5.04 9.15 -7.88
CA CYS A 134 4.45 7.95 -8.45
C CYS A 134 5.55 7.00 -8.91
N HIS A 135 5.43 5.72 -8.55
CA HIS A 135 6.25 4.61 -9.04
C HIS A 135 5.37 3.66 -9.86
N VAL A 136 5.89 3.23 -11.01
CA VAL A 136 5.23 2.32 -11.94
C VAL A 136 6.15 1.12 -12.18
N SER A 137 5.57 -0.07 -12.15
CA SER A 137 6.21 -1.33 -12.51
C SER A 137 5.19 -2.26 -13.17
N LEU A 138 5.64 -3.38 -13.75
CA LEU A 138 4.70 -4.41 -14.19
C LEU A 138 3.95 -5.01 -13.00
N LEU A 139 2.64 -5.22 -13.17
CA LEU A 139 1.86 -6.00 -12.24
C LEU A 139 2.30 -7.47 -12.35
N PRO A 140 2.73 -8.11 -11.25
CA PRO A 140 3.09 -9.52 -11.28
C PRO A 140 1.90 -10.39 -11.74
N PRO A 141 2.17 -11.55 -12.37
CA PRO A 141 1.10 -12.48 -12.73
C PRO A 141 0.34 -12.94 -11.49
N LEU A 142 -0.94 -13.26 -11.68
CA LEU A 142 -1.74 -13.89 -10.63
C LEU A 142 -1.13 -15.25 -10.30
N ARG A 143 -0.86 -15.47 -9.01
CA ARG A 143 -0.50 -16.78 -8.47
C ARG A 143 -1.78 -17.57 -8.19
N SER A 144 -1.79 -18.85 -8.52
CA SER A 144 -2.89 -19.78 -8.21
C SER A 144 -2.60 -20.65 -6.98
N ASP A 145 -1.35 -20.68 -6.53
CA ASP A 145 -0.93 -21.55 -5.44
C ASP A 145 -1.38 -21.01 -4.09
N MET A 146 -1.70 -21.92 -3.17
CA MET A 146 -1.88 -21.60 -1.76
C MET A 146 -0.57 -21.09 -1.17
N VAL A 147 -0.66 -20.12 -0.26
CA VAL A 147 0.48 -19.52 0.43
C VAL A 147 0.41 -19.86 1.92
N LYS A 148 1.57 -19.85 2.60
CA LYS A 148 1.62 -19.99 4.05
C LYS A 148 1.73 -18.62 4.70
N LEU A 149 0.99 -18.46 5.79
CA LEU A 149 0.96 -17.22 6.56
C LEU A 149 1.40 -17.52 7.99
N GLU A 150 2.19 -16.61 8.55
CA GLU A 150 2.63 -16.68 9.94
C GLU A 150 1.85 -15.69 10.80
N VAL A 151 1.32 -16.11 11.96
CA VAL A 151 0.72 -15.16 12.91
C VAL A 151 1.86 -14.49 13.69
N ALA A 152 2.17 -13.24 13.34
CA ALA A 152 3.30 -12.53 13.89
C ALA A 152 3.10 -11.01 13.81
N GLY A 153 3.79 -10.29 14.70
CA GLY A 153 3.74 -8.83 14.79
C GLY A 153 2.62 -8.32 15.69
N LEU A 154 2.60 -7.00 15.87
CA LEU A 154 1.63 -6.28 16.69
C LEU A 154 0.65 -5.51 15.80
N PRO A 155 -0.50 -5.08 16.33
CA PRO A 155 -1.38 -4.15 15.64
C PRO A 155 -0.62 -2.89 15.21
N ARG A 156 -1.04 -2.27 14.10
CA ARG A 156 -0.45 -1.00 13.67
C ARG A 156 -0.71 0.07 14.73
N LEU A 157 0.30 0.91 14.99
CA LEU A 157 0.14 2.05 15.89
C LEU A 157 -0.96 3.02 15.41
N ASN A 158 -1.06 3.21 14.09
CA ASN A 158 -2.13 3.98 13.47
C ASN A 158 -2.68 3.22 12.25
N ALA A 159 -3.72 2.42 12.48
CA ALA A 159 -4.38 1.66 11.43
C ALA A 159 -5.22 2.53 10.47
N ALA A 160 -5.57 3.76 10.85
CA ALA A 160 -6.38 4.66 10.03
C ALA A 160 -5.61 5.25 8.83
N ALA A 161 -4.27 5.27 8.89
CA ALA A 161 -3.43 5.82 7.83
C ALA A 161 -2.65 4.74 7.10
N LYS A 162 -2.61 4.81 5.77
CA LYS A 162 -1.64 4.07 4.96
C LYS A 162 -0.33 4.86 4.92
N ASP A 163 0.38 4.86 6.04
CA ASP A 163 1.62 5.60 6.27
C ASP A 163 2.85 4.82 5.76
N SER A 164 3.74 5.49 5.03
CA SER A 164 5.06 4.97 4.63
C SER A 164 5.93 4.48 5.81
N VAL A 165 5.73 4.96 7.04
CA VAL A 165 6.39 4.42 8.24
C VAL A 165 6.12 2.93 8.40
N TRP A 166 4.91 2.47 8.10
CA TRP A 166 4.56 1.06 8.18
C TRP A 166 5.42 0.19 7.25
N VAL A 167 5.91 0.74 6.13
CA VAL A 167 6.83 0.05 5.22
C VAL A 167 8.17 -0.23 5.90
N ARG A 168 8.65 0.69 6.76
CA ARG A 168 9.85 0.48 7.60
C ARG A 168 9.59 -0.53 8.70
N GLU A 169 8.48 -0.38 9.41
CA GLU A 169 8.14 -1.21 10.57
C GLU A 169 7.96 -2.68 10.19
N ARG A 170 7.24 -2.95 9.09
CA ARG A 170 7.00 -4.33 8.63
C ARG A 170 8.26 -5.03 8.13
N LYS A 171 9.30 -4.29 7.72
CA LYS A 171 10.57 -4.91 7.30
C LYS A 171 11.16 -5.76 8.43
N ALA A 172 11.13 -5.27 9.66
CA ALA A 172 11.64 -6.03 10.80
C ALA A 172 10.82 -7.31 11.07
N ILE A 173 9.54 -7.33 10.70
CA ILE A 173 8.69 -8.53 10.78
C ILE A 173 9.14 -9.53 9.72
N TYR A 174 9.27 -9.11 8.46
CA TYR A 174 9.73 -9.98 7.37
C TYR A 174 11.14 -10.52 7.57
N ASP A 175 12.05 -9.73 8.15
CA ASP A 175 13.41 -10.18 8.44
C ASP A 175 13.46 -11.35 9.46
N ARG A 176 12.38 -11.54 10.24
CA ARG A 176 12.23 -12.64 11.20
C ARG A 176 11.27 -13.74 10.74
N MET A 177 10.57 -13.53 9.64
CA MET A 177 9.56 -14.44 9.12
C MET A 177 10.22 -15.73 8.62
N ALA A 178 9.58 -16.87 8.84
CA ALA A 178 10.11 -18.15 8.37
C ALA A 178 10.27 -18.15 6.82
N PRO A 179 11.34 -18.76 6.27
CA PRO A 179 11.63 -18.67 4.83
C PRO A 179 10.55 -19.23 3.89
N ASP A 180 9.67 -20.09 4.39
CA ASP A 180 8.57 -20.71 3.64
C ASP A 180 7.21 -20.00 3.81
N MET A 181 7.20 -18.83 4.46
CA MET A 181 6.01 -18.00 4.64
C MET A 181 6.01 -16.83 3.65
N GLU A 182 4.84 -16.42 3.18
CA GLU A 182 4.69 -15.35 2.20
C GLU A 182 4.30 -14.00 2.81
N ASP A 183 3.50 -14.01 3.87
CA ASP A 183 3.07 -12.82 4.59
C ASP A 183 2.75 -13.21 6.04
N VAL A 184 2.48 -12.20 6.86
CA VAL A 184 2.05 -12.40 8.25
C VAL A 184 0.60 -12.01 8.44
N ILE A 185 -0.03 -12.53 9.49
CA ILE A 185 -1.27 -12.02 10.07
C ILE A 185 -0.95 -11.34 11.39
N LEU A 186 -1.25 -10.04 11.49
CA LEU A 186 -1.10 -9.27 12.71
C LEU A 186 -2.17 -9.69 13.72
N MET A 187 -1.78 -9.77 14.99
CA MET A 187 -2.65 -10.17 16.08
C MET A 187 -2.47 -9.21 17.27
N ASP A 188 -3.58 -8.88 17.92
CA ASP A 188 -3.53 -8.24 19.24
C ASP A 188 -3.23 -9.31 20.31
N PRO A 189 -2.07 -9.25 21.00
CA PRO A 189 -1.70 -10.25 21.99
C PRO A 189 -2.58 -10.23 23.25
N ALA A 190 -3.26 -9.12 23.55
CA ALA A 190 -4.12 -9.02 24.72
C ALA A 190 -5.46 -9.77 24.53
N THR A 191 -5.95 -9.81 23.29
CA THR A 191 -7.28 -10.34 22.94
C THR A 191 -7.24 -11.60 22.06
N ALA A 192 -6.08 -11.91 21.48
CA ALA A 192 -5.89 -12.89 20.41
C ALA A 192 -6.76 -12.61 19.16
N HIS A 193 -7.16 -11.35 18.95
CA HIS A 193 -7.89 -10.95 17.74
C HIS A 193 -6.94 -10.89 16.55
N LEU A 194 -7.28 -11.62 15.49
CA LEU A 194 -6.59 -11.51 14.20
C LEU A 194 -7.12 -10.29 13.46
N LEU A 195 -6.20 -9.49 12.93
CA LEU A 195 -6.53 -8.18 12.38
C LEU A 195 -6.42 -8.17 10.85
N GLU A 196 -5.24 -7.82 10.35
CA GLU A 196 -4.93 -7.74 8.92
C GLU A 196 -3.56 -8.36 8.66
N GLY A 197 -3.24 -8.61 7.40
CA GLY A 197 -1.88 -8.92 7.00
C GLY A 197 -0.99 -7.68 6.99
N SER A 198 0.31 -7.86 6.75
CA SER A 198 1.21 -6.70 6.74
C SER A 198 0.95 -5.76 5.54
N GLN A 199 0.38 -6.26 4.44
CA GLN A 199 0.03 -5.43 3.28
C GLN A 199 -1.39 -5.67 2.76
N THR A 200 -2.10 -6.63 3.34
CA THR A 200 -3.35 -7.21 2.86
C THR A 200 -4.40 -7.17 3.95
N ASN A 201 -5.68 -7.10 3.57
CA ASN A 201 -6.74 -7.51 4.48
C ASN A 201 -6.96 -9.02 4.32
N PHE A 202 -7.46 -9.65 5.38
CA PHE A 202 -7.65 -11.09 5.43
C PHE A 202 -9.11 -11.42 5.74
N TYR A 203 -9.61 -12.49 5.13
CA TYR A 203 -10.94 -13.01 5.35
C TYR A 203 -10.86 -14.49 5.71
N ALA A 204 -11.62 -14.91 6.73
CA ALA A 204 -11.80 -16.32 7.08
C ALA A 204 -13.20 -16.77 6.68
N ILE A 205 -13.36 -18.06 6.35
CA ILE A 205 -14.67 -18.67 6.13
C ILE A 205 -14.85 -19.78 7.15
N GLN A 206 -15.91 -19.69 7.95
CA GLN A 206 -16.28 -20.73 8.92
C GLN A 206 -17.77 -20.99 8.81
N ASN A 207 -18.16 -22.25 8.63
CA ASN A 207 -19.56 -22.68 8.51
C ASN A 207 -20.35 -21.86 7.47
N GLY A 208 -19.73 -21.58 6.31
CA GLY A 208 -20.33 -20.79 5.23
C GLY A 208 -20.45 -19.28 5.50
N THR A 209 -19.99 -18.80 6.66
CA THR A 209 -19.97 -17.39 7.01
C THR A 209 -18.59 -16.81 6.77
N VAL A 210 -18.52 -15.63 6.14
CA VAL A 210 -17.27 -14.88 5.94
C VAL A 210 -17.03 -13.98 7.14
N PHE A 211 -15.78 -13.98 7.62
CA PHE A 211 -15.32 -13.17 8.73
C PHE A 211 -14.12 -12.29 8.35
N THR A 212 -14.04 -11.08 8.92
CA THR A 212 -12.92 -10.13 8.81
C THR A 212 -12.90 -9.24 10.05
N ALA A 213 -11.73 -8.70 10.42
CA ALA A 213 -11.69 -7.61 11.39
C ALA A 213 -12.39 -6.36 10.81
N GLU A 214 -13.12 -5.62 11.65
CA GLU A 214 -13.78 -4.36 11.27
C GLU A 214 -13.07 -3.12 11.84
N GLU A 215 -12.39 -3.31 12.98
CA GLU A 215 -11.67 -2.30 13.74
C GLU A 215 -10.19 -2.69 13.86
N GLY A 216 -9.34 -1.71 14.20
CA GLY A 216 -7.90 -1.95 14.38
C GLY A 216 -7.13 -2.27 13.09
N ILE A 217 -7.76 -2.14 11.92
CA ILE A 217 -7.16 -2.45 10.61
C ILE A 217 -7.21 -1.26 9.65
N LEU A 218 -6.30 -1.24 8.68
CA LEU A 218 -6.42 -0.37 7.53
C LEU A 218 -7.49 -0.89 6.58
N LYS A 219 -8.55 -0.10 6.38
CA LYS A 219 -9.62 -0.45 5.43
C LYS A 219 -9.11 -0.44 3.98
N GLY A 220 -8.95 -1.62 3.40
CA GLY A 220 -8.53 -1.81 2.00
C GLY A 220 -9.58 -1.32 1.01
N THR A 221 -9.13 -0.92 -0.18
CA THR A 221 -10.00 -0.38 -1.25
C THR A 221 -10.92 -1.47 -1.78
N MET A 222 -10.46 -2.72 -1.76
CA MET A 222 -11.29 -3.87 -2.15
C MET A 222 -12.33 -4.23 -1.09
N MET A 223 -12.09 -3.94 0.18
CA MET A 223 -13.05 -4.27 1.25
C MET A 223 -14.31 -3.43 1.16
N SER A 224 -14.20 -2.15 0.77
CA SER A 224 -15.37 -1.29 0.57
C SER A 224 -16.30 -1.73 -0.57
N VAL A 225 -15.85 -2.65 -1.42
CA VAL A 225 -16.67 -3.25 -2.49
C VAL A 225 -17.49 -4.44 -1.97
N ASN A 226 -17.10 -5.05 -0.83
CA ASN A 226 -17.76 -6.22 -0.26
C ASN A 226 -18.69 -5.81 0.91
N GLY A 227 -19.99 -6.09 0.79
CA GLY A 227 -20.97 -5.85 1.85
C GLY A 227 -20.79 -6.73 3.10
N LYS A 228 -21.53 -6.39 4.17
CA LYS A 228 -21.54 -6.93 5.56
C LYS A 228 -20.81 -8.27 5.78
N VAL A 229 -19.82 -8.26 6.67
CA VAL A 229 -18.97 -9.41 7.05
C VAL A 229 -18.91 -9.51 8.58
N ALA A 230 -18.83 -10.71 9.17
CA ALA A 230 -18.77 -10.90 10.63
C ALA A 230 -17.33 -10.78 11.19
N SER A 231 -17.11 -10.67 12.51
CA SER A 231 -15.77 -10.53 13.11
C SER A 231 -15.15 -11.87 13.57
N PHE A 232 -13.83 -12.04 13.38
CA PHE A 232 -13.09 -13.28 13.71
C PHE A 232 -12.20 -13.13 14.96
N GLN A 233 -12.19 -14.14 15.84
CA GLN A 233 -11.28 -14.26 16.97
C GLN A 233 -10.57 -15.61 16.91
N ALA A 234 -9.24 -15.63 17.05
CA ALA A 234 -8.50 -16.89 17.12
C ALA A 234 -8.80 -17.60 18.45
N HIS A 235 -9.25 -18.84 18.39
CA HIS A 235 -9.39 -19.69 19.58
C HIS A 235 -8.01 -20.23 19.99
N GLN A 236 -7.77 -20.38 21.30
CA GLN A 236 -6.52 -20.94 21.85
C GLN A 236 -6.18 -22.35 21.36
N ASP A 237 -7.15 -23.08 20.78
CA ASP A 237 -6.94 -24.42 20.22
C ASP A 237 -6.35 -24.42 18.78
N TRP A 238 -6.06 -23.25 18.20
CA TRP A 238 -5.48 -23.12 16.85
C TRP A 238 -3.96 -23.30 16.77
N TYR A 239 -3.31 -23.70 17.87
CA TYR A 239 -1.91 -24.13 17.80
C TYR A 239 -1.83 -25.49 17.10
N TRP A 240 -1.33 -25.48 15.87
CA TRP A 240 -0.94 -26.69 15.18
C TRP A 240 0.22 -27.32 15.96
N GLU A 241 -0.08 -28.36 16.74
CA GLU A 241 0.93 -29.23 17.34
C GLU A 241 1.83 -29.71 16.21
N GLN A 242 3.07 -29.18 16.15
CA GLN A 242 4.11 -29.81 15.37
C GLN A 242 4.23 -31.23 15.90
N SER A 243 3.90 -32.18 15.02
CA SER A 243 3.98 -33.61 15.30
C SER A 243 5.38 -33.95 15.79
N ARG A 244 5.39 -34.76 16.85
CA ARG A 244 6.55 -35.42 17.45
C ARG A 244 7.42 -36.15 16.43
#